data_AF-A0A496Z4Z7-F1
#
_entry.id   AF-A0A496Z4Z7-F1
#
_cell.length_a   1.000
_cell.length_b   1.000
_cell.length_c   1.000
_cell.angle_alpha   90.00
_cell.angle_beta   90.00
_cell.angle_gamma   90.00
#
_symmetry.space_group_name_H-M   'P 1'
#
loop_
_entity.id
_entity.type
_entity.pdbx_description
1 polymer ?
#
loop_
_entity_poly.entity_id
_entity_poly.type
_entity_poly.pdbx_seq_one_letter_code
_entity_poly.pdbx_strand_id
1 'polypeptide(L)' 'MEGKLEFTIIKDKGRFRTENRETQRLVASETRAKEMMNWKAQTPLKEGLDKTAGWIQGP' A
#
# COMPACT_ATOMS: atom_id res chain seq x y z
N MET A 1 27.70 13.17 -8.26
CA MET A 1 27.35 13.81 -6.98
C MET A 1 26.01 13.24 -6.56
N GLU A 2 26.01 12.23 -5.69
CA GLU A 2 24.78 11.70 -5.11
C GLU A 2 24.35 12.66 -3.98
N GLY A 3 23.32 13.46 -4.24
CA GLY A 3 22.70 14.29 -3.22
C GLY A 3 21.94 13.41 -2.24
N LYS A 4 22.42 13.34 -0.99
CA LYS A 4 21.75 12.62 0.09
C LYS A 4 20.41 13.32 0.39
N LEU A 5 19.29 12.68 0.05
CA LEU A 5 17.96 13.18 0.42
C LEU A 5 17.80 13.05 1.94
N GLU A 6 17.82 14.17 2.64
CA GLU A 6 17.49 14.23 4.06
C GLU A 6 15.98 14.28 4.23
N PHE A 7 15.39 13.22 4.76
CA PHE A 7 13.98 13.16 5.09
C PHE A 7 13.77 13.41 6.59
N THR A 8 12.94 14.39 6.91
CA THR A 8 12.51 14.65 8.29
C THR A 8 11.40 13.68 8.67
N ILE A 9 11.68 12.70 9.52
CA ILE A 9 10.68 11.78 10.06
C ILE A 9 9.84 12.52 11.11
N ILE A 10 8.65 12.95 10.73
CA ILE A 10 7.69 13.55 11.66
C ILE A 10 6.97 12.43 12.42
N LYS A 11 7.20 12.34 13.73
CA LYS A 11 6.49 11.41 14.63
C LYS A 11 5.25 12.09 15.20
N ASP A 12 4.06 11.59 14.85
CA ASP A 12 2.81 12.01 15.47
C ASP A 12 2.72 11.45 16.90
N LYS A 13 2.76 12.35 17.89
CA LYS A 13 2.71 12.00 19.32
C LYS A 13 1.33 11.49 19.76
N GLY A 14 0.27 11.73 18.98
CA GLY A 14 -1.07 11.22 19.23
C GLY A 14 -1.31 9.82 18.65
N ARG A 15 -0.36 9.29 17.87
CA ARG A 15 -0.48 7.95 17.26
C ARG A 15 -0.23 6.87 18.30
N PHE A 16 -1.29 6.51 19.02
CA PHE A 16 -1.29 5.40 19.95
C PHE A 16 -1.47 4.07 19.20
N ARG A 17 -0.41 3.26 19.10
CA ARG A 17 -0.50 1.88 18.60
C ARG A 17 -0.71 0.96 19.81
N THR A 18 -1.95 0.58 20.07
CA THR A 18 -2.28 -0.42 21.09
C THR A 18 -1.57 -1.74 20.81
N GLU A 19 -1.01 -2.38 21.83
CA GLU A 19 -0.44 -3.72 21.71
C GLU A 19 -1.52 -4.73 21.25
N ASN A 20 -1.14 -5.71 20.43
CA ASN A 20 -1.99 -6.82 19.95
C ASN A 20 -3.14 -6.49 18.96
N ARG A 21 -3.02 -5.45 18.12
CA ARG A 21 -4.04 -5.13 17.08
C ARG A 21 -3.69 -5.47 15.64
N GLU A 22 -2.59 -6.18 15.39
CA GLU A 22 -2.29 -6.64 14.02
C GLU A 22 -3.23 -7.78 13.63
N THR A 23 -4.00 -7.56 12.57
CA THR A 23 -4.88 -8.60 12.03
C THR A 23 -4.02 -9.61 11.27
N GLN A 24 -4.09 -10.89 11.66
CA GLN A 24 -3.36 -11.97 10.98
C GLN A 24 -3.75 -12.09 9.50
N ARG A 25 -4.99 -11.73 9.15
CA ARG A 25 -5.50 -11.75 7.78
C ARG A 25 -6.49 -10.61 7.56
N LEU A 26 -6.12 -9.66 6.71
CA LEU A 26 -6.99 -8.58 6.27
C LEU A 26 -7.21 -8.69 4.76
N VAL A 27 -8.37 -9.19 4.36
CA VAL A 27 -8.75 -9.37 2.95
C VAL A 27 -10.16 -8.82 2.76
N ALA A 28 -10.32 -7.86 1.83
CA ALA A 28 -11.62 -7.32 1.48
C ALA A 28 -12.36 -8.28 0.53
N SER A 29 -13.68 -8.38 0.70
CA SER A 29 -14.55 -8.99 -0.32
C SER A 29 -14.98 -7.91 -1.32
N GLU A 30 -14.80 -8.19 -2.61
CA GLU A 30 -15.23 -7.27 -3.67
C GLU A 30 -16.69 -7.47 -4.15
N THR A 31 -17.47 -8.34 -3.49
CA THR A 31 -18.85 -8.70 -3.91
C THR A 31 -19.72 -7.48 -4.19
N ARG A 32 -19.78 -6.52 -3.25
CA ARG A 32 -20.63 -5.33 -3.40
C ARG A 32 -20.21 -4.44 -4.59
N ALA A 33 -18.91 -4.35 -4.85
CA ALA A 33 -18.39 -3.57 -5.98
C ALA A 33 -18.72 -4.26 -7.32
N LYS A 34 -18.64 -5.59 -7.39
CA LYS A 34 -19.08 -6.38 -8.55
C LYS A 34 -20.57 -6.19 -8.82
N GLU A 35 -21.40 -6.32 -7.81
CA GLU A 35 -22.87 -6.24 -7.95
C GLU A 35 -23.35 -4.85 -8.38
N MET A 36 -22.80 -3.79 -7.77
CA MET A 36 -23.29 -2.43 -8.00
C MET A 36 -22.72 -1.79 -9.25
N MET A 37 -21.48 -2.13 -9.63
CA MET A 37 -20.72 -1.40 -10.64
C MET A 37 -20.13 -2.29 -11.73
N ASN A 38 -20.39 -3.61 -11.70
CA ASN A 38 -19.69 -4.60 -12.51
C ASN A 38 -18.15 -4.45 -12.44
N TRP A 39 -17.68 -4.02 -11.25
CA TRP A 39 -16.27 -3.71 -11.06
C TRP A 39 -15.44 -4.98 -10.95
N LYS A 40 -14.22 -4.96 -11.50
CA LYS A 40 -13.23 -6.02 -11.36
C LYS A 40 -11.85 -5.44 -11.12
N ALA A 41 -11.05 -6.13 -10.32
CA ALA A 41 -9.62 -5.84 -10.20
C ALA A 41 -8.96 -5.96 -11.57
N GLN A 42 -8.12 -4.99 -11.91
CA GLN A 42 -7.49 -4.91 -13.25
C GLN A 42 -6.05 -5.42 -13.26
N THR A 43 -5.35 -5.31 -12.13
CA THR A 43 -3.91 -5.56 -12.07
C THR A 43 -3.61 -6.73 -11.13
N PRO A 44 -3.04 -7.84 -11.65
CA PRO A 44 -2.53 -8.92 -10.82
C PRO A 44 -1.43 -8.43 -9.89
N LEU A 45 -1.32 -9.04 -8.71
CA LEU A 45 -0.35 -8.63 -7.69
C LEU A 45 1.09 -8.55 -8.24
N LYS A 46 1.52 -9.59 -8.95
CA LYS A 46 2.89 -9.65 -9.51
C LYS A 46 3.16 -8.47 -10.45
N GLU A 47 2.24 -8.19 -11.36
CA GLU A 47 2.39 -7.08 -12.31
C GLU A 47 2.43 -5.73 -11.59
N GLY A 48 1.56 -5.54 -10.58
CA GLY A 48 1.57 -4.34 -9.76
C GLY A 48 2.88 -4.16 -8.98
N LEU A 49 3.43 -5.24 -8.43
CA LEU A 49 4.71 -5.23 -7.72
C LEU A 49 5.87 -4.90 -8.66
N ASP A 50 5.94 -5.52 -9.84
CA ASP A 50 6.99 -5.28 -10.83
C ASP A 50 6.99 -3.80 -11.27
N LYS A 51 5.80 -3.22 -11.55
CA LYS A 51 5.64 -1.79 -11.88
C LYS A 51 6.06 -0.88 -10.74
N THR A 52 5.69 -1.23 -9.51
CA THR A 52 6.03 -0.44 -8.32
C THR A 52 7.54 -0.46 -8.06
N ALA A 53 8.19 -1.62 -8.19
CA ALA A 53 9.63 -1.76 -8.05
C ALA A 53 10.39 -0.94 -9.10
N GLY A 54 9.94 -1.00 -10.37
CA GLY A 54 10.51 -0.17 -11.44
C GLY A 54 10.34 1.33 -11.15
N TRP A 55 9.18 1.76 -10.67
CA TRP A 55 8.94 3.15 -10.28
C TRP A 55 9.89 3.62 -9.17
N ILE A 56 10.17 2.77 -8.17
CA ILE A 56 11.11 3.08 -7.08
C ILE A 56 12.55 3.22 -7.59
N GLN A 57 12.95 2.37 -8.55
CA GLN A 57 14.31 2.36 -9.09
C GLN A 57 14.60 3.57 -9.98
N GLY A 58 13.57 4.21 -10.53
CA GLY A 58 13.71 5.37 -11.42
C GLY A 58 14.15 4.98 -12.84
N PRO A 59 14.32 5.96 -13.73
CA PRO A 59 14.85 5.74 -15.08
C PRO A 59 16.33 5.38 -15.09
#